data_AF-A0A1J5LAZ4-F1
#
_entry.id   AF-A0A1J5LAZ4-F1
#
_cell.length_a   1.000
_cell.length_b   1.000
_cell.length_c   1.000
_cell.angle_alpha   90.00
_cell.angle_beta   90.00
_cell.angle_gamma   90.00
#
_symmetry.space_group_name_H-M   'P 1'
#
loop_
_entity.id
_entity.type
_entity.pdbx_description
1 polymer ?
#
loop_
_entity_poly.entity_id
_entity_poly.type
_entity_poly.pdbx_seq_one_letter_code
_entity_poly.pdbx_strand_id
1 'polypeptide(L)'
;MPKAKNPLDNQIIALLQNSGMIKSEAQFQLKKHVYKLEPNEIKQINNYSTHFGLDAKQNLIDEILDIRRDTMIAKLTSQSKVHELVADEPSWPYR
;
A
#
# COMPACT_ATOMS: atom_id res chain seq x y z
N MET A 1 -5.84 -22.33 -0.17
CA MET A 1 -7.06 -21.51 -0.36
C MET A 1 -6.62 -20.08 -0.66
N PRO A 2 -7.17 -19.38 -1.65
CA PRO A 2 -6.81 -17.97 -1.85
C PRO A 2 -7.29 -17.21 -0.62
N LYS A 3 -6.35 -16.66 0.17
CA LYS A 3 -6.66 -15.79 1.31
C LYS A 3 -7.65 -14.72 0.82
N ALA A 4 -8.72 -14.48 1.58
CA ALA A 4 -9.68 -13.43 1.28
C ALA A 4 -8.90 -12.13 1.02
N LYS A 5 -9.16 -11.50 -0.13
CA LYS A 5 -8.51 -10.21 -0.44
C LYS A 5 -8.93 -9.21 0.62
N ASN A 6 -7.94 -8.57 1.27
CA ASN A 6 -8.22 -7.54 2.24
C ASN A 6 -9.00 -6.41 1.53
N PRO A 7 -10.12 -5.90 2.10
CA PRO A 7 -10.91 -4.84 1.48
C PRO A 7 -10.07 -3.59 1.13
N LEU A 8 -9.02 -3.30 1.91
CA LEU A 8 -8.09 -2.20 1.65
C LEU A 8 -7.31 -2.37 0.34
N ASP A 9 -7.09 -3.60 -0.12
CA ASP A 9 -6.42 -3.86 -1.40
C ASP A 9 -7.25 -3.31 -2.57
N ASN A 10 -8.58 -3.42 -2.50
CA ASN A 10 -9.47 -2.86 -3.53
C ASN A 10 -9.43 -1.34 -3.52
N GLN A 11 -9.35 -0.72 -2.33
CA GLN A 11 -9.21 0.72 -2.19
C GLN A 11 -7.87 1.22 -2.77
N ILE A 12 -6.77 0.54 -2.47
CA ILE A 12 -5.44 0.86 -3.03
C ILE A 12 -5.46 0.74 -4.55
N ILE A 13 -6.04 -0.34 -5.10
CA ILE A 13 -6.16 -0.52 -6.54
C ILE A 13 -6.97 0.62 -7.16
N ALA A 14 -8.11 1.00 -6.57
CA ALA A 14 -8.93 2.11 -7.07
C ALA A 14 -8.16 3.44 -7.06
N LEU A 15 -7.43 3.75 -5.97
CA LEU A 15 -6.61 4.95 -5.87
C LEU A 15 -5.48 4.99 -6.91
N LEU A 16 -4.81 3.86 -7.14
CA LEU A 16 -3.78 3.74 -8.18
C LEU A 16 -4.38 3.90 -9.59
N GLN A 17 -5.57 3.34 -9.84
CA GLN A 17 -6.25 3.52 -11.12
C GLN A 17 -6.67 4.97 -11.34
N ASN A 18 -7.12 5.67 -10.30
CA ASN A 18 -7.42 7.11 -10.37
C ASN A 18 -6.17 7.95 -10.69
N SER A 19 -4.98 7.46 -10.34
CA SER A 19 -3.71 8.10 -10.72
C SER A 19 -3.26 7.82 -12.16
N GLY A 20 -4.07 7.08 -12.95
CA GLY A 20 -3.80 6.76 -14.36
C GLY A 20 -3.24 5.36 -14.63
N MET A 21 -3.05 4.52 -13.60
CA MET A 21 -2.53 3.16 -13.79
C MET A 21 -3.61 2.19 -14.28
N ILE A 22 -3.24 1.24 -15.13
CA ILE A 22 -4.15 0.15 -15.48
C ILE A 22 -4.21 -0.90 -14.36
N LYS A 23 -5.25 -1.74 -14.35
CA LYS A 23 -5.50 -2.72 -13.28
C LYS A 23 -4.32 -3.65 -13.00
N SER A 24 -3.61 -4.10 -14.03
CA SER A 24 -2.42 -4.96 -13.90
C SER A 24 -1.25 -4.23 -13.24
N GLU A 25 -1.02 -2.97 -13.58
CA GLU A 25 0.01 -2.13 -12.96
C GLU A 25 -0.32 -1.84 -11.49
N ALA A 26 -1.57 -1.49 -11.20
CA ALA A 26 -2.03 -1.27 -9.83
C ALA A 26 -1.82 -2.52 -8.95
N GLN A 27 -2.14 -3.71 -9.49
CA GLN A 27 -1.88 -4.98 -8.80
C GLN A 27 -0.40 -5.27 -8.62
N PHE A 28 0.43 -4.93 -9.61
CA PHE A 28 1.87 -5.07 -9.51
C PHE A 28 2.45 -4.19 -8.40
N GLN A 29 2.01 -2.93 -8.31
CA GLN A 29 2.43 -2.01 -7.25
C GLN A 29 1.99 -2.50 -5.87
N LEU A 30 0.73 -2.96 -5.73
CA LEU A 30 0.23 -3.55 -4.50
C LEU A 30 1.10 -4.74 -4.06
N LYS A 31 1.41 -5.67 -4.96
CA LYS A 31 2.29 -6.82 -4.66
C LYS A 31 3.69 -6.38 -4.26
N LYS A 32 4.26 -5.41 -4.97
CA LYS A 32 5.62 -4.92 -4.75
C LYS A 32 5.77 -4.20 -3.40
N HIS A 33 4.77 -3.42 -3.00
CA HIS A 33 4.87 -2.54 -1.83
C HIS A 33 4.22 -3.11 -0.56
N VAL A 34 3.18 -3.94 -0.69
CA VAL A 34 2.49 -4.55 0.46
C VAL A 34 3.01 -5.96 0.71
N TYR A 35 2.95 -6.83 -0.30
CA TYR A 35 3.15 -8.27 -0.11
C TYR A 35 4.60 -8.76 -0.22
N LYS A 36 5.50 -7.96 -0.81
CA LYS A 36 6.91 -8.33 -0.90
C LYS A 36 7.58 -8.08 0.45
N LEU A 37 7.93 -9.15 1.14
CA LEU A 37 8.77 -9.09 2.34
C LEU A 37 10.24 -9.06 1.92
N GLU A 38 11.00 -8.14 2.48
CA GLU A 38 12.43 -8.04 2.25
C GLU A 38 13.19 -9.04 3.14
N PRO A 39 14.40 -9.49 2.76
CA PRO A 39 15.14 -10.51 3.51
C PRO A 39 15.38 -10.17 4.98
N ASN A 40 15.52 -8.89 5.31
CA ASN A 40 15.68 -8.44 6.69
C ASN A 40 14.41 -8.65 7.53
N GLU A 41 13.25 -8.40 6.95
CA GLU A 41 11.95 -8.58 7.62
C GLU A 41 11.65 -10.05 7.83
N ILE A 42 12.01 -10.90 6.86
CA ILE A 42 11.91 -12.36 7.00
C ILE A 42 12.74 -12.85 8.19
N LYS A 43 13.96 -12.31 8.37
CA LYS A 43 14.80 -12.62 9.54
C LYS A 43 14.14 -12.19 10.84
N GLN A 44 13.59 -10.97 10.90
CA GLN A 44 12.89 -10.49 12.10
C GLN A 44 11.66 -11.34 12.44
N ILE A 45 10.85 -11.67 11.44
CA ILE A 45 9.66 -12.52 11.58
C ILE A 45 10.04 -13.91 12.09
N ASN A 46 11.12 -14.49 11.56
CA ASN A 46 11.59 -15.81 12.01
C ASN A 46 12.15 -15.76 13.43
N ASN A 47 12.94 -14.74 13.78
CA ASN A 47 13.44 -14.56 15.14
C ASN A 47 12.28 -14.40 16.13
N TYR A 48 11.27 -13.61 15.79
CA TYR A 48 10.07 -13.43 16.60
C TYR A 48 9.31 -14.75 16.79
N SER A 49 9.14 -15.53 15.71
CA SER A 49 8.49 -16.84 15.79
C SER A 49 9.20 -17.84 16.69
N THR A 50 10.54 -17.80 16.73
CA THR A 50 11.33 -18.65 17.63
C THR A 50 10.99 -18.42 19.11
N HIS A 51 10.62 -17.20 19.48
CA HIS A 51 10.29 -16.85 20.87
C HIS A 51 8.81 -16.99 21.21
N PHE A 52 7.92 -16.76 20.23
CA PHE A 52 6.47 -16.64 20.49
C PHE A 52 5.61 -17.66 19.74
N GLY A 53 6.22 -18.57 18.97
CA GLY A 53 5.52 -19.61 18.22
C GLY A 53 5.00 -19.17 16.85
N LEU A 54 4.20 -20.05 16.22
CA LEU A 54 3.68 -19.86 14.86
C LEU A 54 2.51 -18.87 14.79
N ASP A 55 1.67 -18.81 15.82
CA ASP A 55 0.52 -17.88 15.85
C ASP A 55 0.99 -16.42 15.92
N ALA A 56 1.98 -16.14 16.77
CA ALA A 56 2.60 -14.83 16.87
C ALA A 56 3.29 -14.40 15.57
N LYS A 57 3.86 -15.35 14.82
CA LYS A 57 4.42 -15.11 13.49
C LYS A 57 3.34 -14.65 12.50
N GLN A 58 2.20 -15.34 12.48
CA GLN A 58 1.12 -14.99 11.56
C GLN A 58 0.53 -13.62 11.91
N ASN A 59 0.31 -13.33 13.19
CA ASN A 59 -0.15 -12.01 13.66
C ASN A 59 0.83 -10.89 13.27
N LEU A 60 2.13 -11.10 13.47
CA LEU A 60 3.15 -10.11 13.09
C LEU A 60 3.16 -9.86 11.58
N ILE A 61 3.03 -10.91 10.76
CA ILE A 61 2.94 -10.75 9.31
C ILE A 61 1.70 -9.94 8.94
N ASP A 62 0.55 -10.26 9.53
CA ASP A 62 -0.70 -9.58 9.20
C ASP A 62 -0.65 -8.10 9.60
N GLU A 63 -0.07 -7.78 10.76
CA GLU A 63 0.17 -6.41 11.23
C GLU A 63 1.12 -5.63 10.31
N ILE A 64 2.24 -6.24 9.87
CA ILE A 64 3.15 -5.63 8.89
C ILE A 64 2.41 -5.30 7.59
N LEU A 65 1.56 -6.22 7.11
CA LEU A 65 0.80 -6.02 5.88
C LEU A 65 -0.24 -4.89 6.04
N ASP A 66 -0.92 -4.80 7.18
CA ASP A 66 -1.89 -3.75 7.44
C ASP A 66 -1.24 -2.36 7.53
N ILE A 67 -0.14 -2.23 8.28
CA ILE A 67 0.63 -0.96 8.35
C ILE A 67 1.06 -0.49 6.96
N ARG A 68 1.48 -1.42 6.08
CA ARG A 68 1.87 -1.09 4.71
C ARG A 68 0.68 -0.64 3.86
N ARG A 69 -0.48 -1.27 4.01
CA ARG A 69 -1.71 -0.85 3.32
C ARG A 69 -2.09 0.56 3.73
N ASP A 70 -2.12 0.85 5.03
CA ASP A 70 -2.43 2.18 5.56
C ASP A 70 -1.44 3.23 5.07
N THR A 71 -0.14 2.91 5.12
CA THR A 71 0.91 3.80 4.62
C THR A 71 0.75 4.10 3.12
N MET A 72 0.37 3.08 2.34
CA MET A 72 0.16 3.24 0.90
C MET A 72 -1.07 4.09 0.60
N ILE A 73 -2.19 3.85 1.30
CA ILE A 73 -3.41 4.67 1.18
C ILE A 73 -3.11 6.13 1.56
N ALA A 74 -2.40 6.36 2.66
CA ALA A 74 -2.02 7.70 3.10
C ALA A 74 -1.18 8.44 2.06
N LYS A 75 -0.20 7.75 1.44
CA LYS A 75 0.62 8.32 0.37
C LYS A 75 -0.19 8.65 -0.88
N LEU A 76 -1.02 7.72 -1.35
CA LEU A 76 -1.84 7.92 -2.54
C LEU A 76 -2.88 9.03 -2.35
N THR A 77 -3.49 9.11 -1.18
CA THR A 77 -4.47 10.16 -0.84
C THR A 77 -3.79 11.53 -0.76
N SER A 78 -2.58 11.59 -0.19
CA SER A 78 -1.80 12.83 -0.13
C SER A 78 -1.38 13.31 -1.51
N GLN A 79 -0.98 12.40 -2.41
CA GLN A 79 -0.63 12.73 -3.79
C GLN A 79 -1.85 13.19 -4.60
N SER A 80 -3.02 12.61 -4.37
CA SER A 80 -4.28 13.04 -5.00
C SER A 80 -4.66 14.47 -4.60
N LYS A 81 -4.49 14.84 -3.32
CA LYS A 81 -4.77 16.20 -2.83
C LYS A 81 -3.86 17.27 -3.43
N VAL A 82 -2.61 16.93 -3.73
CA VAL A 82 -1.68 17.88 -4.37
C VAL A 82 -2.10 18.18 -5.82
N HIS A 83 -2.71 17.22 -6.53
CA HIS A 83 -3.19 17.45 -7.89
C HIS A 83 -4.40 18.40 -7.94
N GLU A 84 -5.23 18.39 -6.91
CA GLU A 84 -6.41 19.24 -6.78
C GLU A 84 -6.04 20.71 -6.50
N LEU A 85 -4.93 20.96 -5.80
CA LEU A 85 -4.46 22.31 -5.44
C LEU A 85 -3.68 23.03 -6.55
N VAL A 86 -3.27 22.32 -7.61
CA VAL A 86 -2.58 22.93 -8.77
C VAL A 86 -3.58 23.34 -9.87
N ALA A 87 -4.83 22.88 -9.79
CA ALA A 87 -5.87 23.22 -10.75
C ALA A 87 -6.51 24.61 -10.54
N ASP A 88 -6.11 25.33 -9.49
CA ASP A 88 -6.67 26.62 -9.07
C ASP A 88 -5.65 27.77 -9.18
N GLU A 89 -4.59 27.65 -10.00
CA GLU A 89 -3.89 28.85 -10.46
C GLU A 89 -4.76 29.52 -11.54
N PRO A 90 -5.29 30.74 -11.30
CA PRO A 90 -5.92 31.48 -12.36
C PRO A 90 -4.84 31.75 -13.40
N SER A 91 -5.02 31.18 -14.58
CA SER A 91 -4.40 31.68 -15.81
C SER A 91 -4.86 33.13 -15.97
N TRP A 92 -4.13 34.05 -15.34
CA TRP A 92 -4.31 35.46 -15.59
C TRP A 92 -3.95 35.69 -17.06
N PRO A 93 -4.85 36.27 -17.86
CA PRO A 93 -4.55 36.55 -19.25
C PRO A 93 -3.51 37.69 -19.29
N TYR A 94 -2.50 37.50 -20.12
CA TYR A 94 -1.56 38.46 -20.69
C TYR A 94 -1.54 39.90 -20.14
N ARG A 95 -0.35 40.36 -19.76
CA ARG A 95 0.19 41.62 -20.30
C ARG A 95 1.71 41.66 -20.33
#